data_AF-A0A365XZU7-F1
#
_entry.id   AF-A0A365XZU7-F1
#
_cell.length_a   1.000
_cell.length_b   1.000
_cell.length_c   1.000
_cell.angle_alpha   90.00
_cell.angle_beta   90.00
_cell.angle_gamma   90.00
#
_symmetry.space_group_name_H-M   'P 1'
#
loop_
_entity.id
_entity.type
_entity.pdbx_description
1 polymer ?
#
loop_
_entity_poly.entity_id
_entity_poly.type
_entity_poly.pdbx_seq_one_letter_code
_entity_poly.pdbx_strand_id
1 'polypeptide(L)'
;MDKAGHIFSAYFEGKYSREMWRWSGLPRKQQIWIGGLSGFTYQSVIEVLDGFSEEWGFSWSDMGANAIGSALLISQELAWDEQRIQLKFSTHPATYPEGILDDKARQLFGQSFPARALKDYNAQTYWASVNLYSFNKNTWLPRWLNIAVGYGADGMYGGRDNTWTDAHGVKYDYSGIPRIRQFYLSPDIDFTKIRSRKKGIRVLFQVLNMMKFPAPTLEINSLGKVKLHAIYF
;
A
#
# COMPACT_ATOMS: atom_id res chain seq x y z
N MET A 1 8.91 -0.65 4.75
CA MET A 1 7.95 -0.01 3.84
C MET A 1 7.80 -0.83 2.60
N ASP A 2 8.88 -1.02 1.87
CA ASP A 2 9.04 -1.97 0.76
C ASP A 2 8.15 -3.23 0.82
N LYS A 3 8.26 -4.05 1.87
CA LYS A 3 7.49 -5.29 2.05
C LYS A 3 5.97 -5.07 2.13
N ALA A 4 5.55 -3.94 2.72
CA ALA A 4 4.13 -3.55 2.74
C ALA A 4 3.66 -3.13 1.34
N GLY A 5 4.55 -2.51 0.55
CA GLY A 5 4.35 -2.27 -0.88
C GLY A 5 4.14 -3.55 -1.66
N HIS A 6 5.00 -4.55 -1.50
CA HIS A 6 4.84 -5.87 -2.12
C HIS A 6 3.51 -6.55 -1.78
N ILE A 7 3.14 -6.58 -0.49
CA ILE A 7 1.84 -7.11 -0.06
C ILE A 7 0.69 -6.36 -0.73
N PHE A 8 0.74 -5.02 -0.74
CA PHE A 8 -0.29 -4.19 -1.35
C PHE A 8 -0.40 -4.41 -2.85
N SER A 9 0.72 -4.37 -3.58
CA SER A 9 0.76 -4.52 -5.04
C SER A 9 0.26 -5.90 -5.46
N ALA A 10 0.77 -6.98 -4.86
CA ALA A 10 0.33 -8.34 -5.17
C ALA A 10 -1.17 -8.55 -4.87
N TYR A 11 -1.67 -8.02 -3.75
CA TYR A 11 -3.11 -8.06 -3.43
C TYR A 11 -3.93 -7.30 -4.47
N PHE A 12 -3.50 -6.09 -4.81
CA PHE A 12 -4.20 -5.20 -5.71
C PHE A 12 -4.25 -5.75 -7.13
N GLU A 13 -3.11 -6.09 -7.71
CA GLU A 13 -3.01 -6.70 -9.04
C GLU A 13 -3.85 -7.97 -9.12
N GLY A 14 -3.77 -8.82 -8.10
CA GLY A 14 -4.57 -10.04 -8.03
C GLY A 14 -6.07 -9.77 -7.99
N LYS A 15 -6.50 -8.77 -7.21
CA LYS A 15 -7.92 -8.37 -7.09
C LYS A 15 -8.49 -7.93 -8.43
N TYR A 16 -7.76 -7.11 -9.18
CA TYR A 16 -8.25 -6.58 -10.45
C TYR A 16 -8.14 -7.60 -11.56
N SER A 17 -7.09 -8.43 -11.58
CA SER A 17 -7.02 -9.59 -12.46
C SER A 17 -8.23 -10.50 -12.27
N ARG A 18 -8.59 -10.82 -11.02
CA ARG A 18 -9.81 -11.59 -10.69
C ARG A 18 -11.08 -10.92 -11.21
N GLU A 19 -11.22 -9.60 -11.05
CA GLU A 19 -12.38 -8.86 -11.57
C GLU A 19 -12.47 -8.91 -13.10
N MET A 20 -11.33 -8.87 -13.81
CA MET A 20 -11.29 -9.03 -15.26
C MET A 20 -11.74 -10.45 -15.68
N TRP A 21 -11.27 -11.49 -14.99
CA TRP A 21 -11.70 -12.87 -15.24
C TRP A 21 -13.18 -13.10 -14.90
N ARG A 22 -13.69 -12.43 -13.86
CA ARG A 22 -15.12 -12.42 -13.56
C ARG A 22 -15.92 -11.82 -14.70
N TRP A 23 -15.46 -10.69 -15.21
CA TRP A 23 -16.11 -9.99 -16.31
C TRP A 23 -16.10 -10.80 -17.61
N SER A 24 -15.02 -11.55 -17.88
CA SER A 24 -14.94 -12.44 -19.04
C SER A 24 -15.74 -13.75 -18.90
N GLY A 25 -16.33 -14.00 -17.73
CA GLY A 25 -17.22 -15.15 -17.50
C GLY A 25 -16.52 -16.42 -17.02
N LEU A 26 -15.30 -16.35 -16.48
CA LEU A 26 -14.67 -17.55 -15.89
C LEU A 26 -15.45 -18.05 -14.67
N PRO A 27 -15.48 -19.38 -14.45
CA PRO A 27 -16.03 -19.96 -13.22
C PRO A 27 -15.38 -19.38 -11.96
N ARG A 28 -16.19 -19.20 -10.91
CA ARG A 28 -15.78 -18.55 -9.64
C ARG A 28 -14.45 -19.04 -9.07
N LYS A 29 -14.23 -20.36 -9.03
CA LYS A 29 -12.99 -20.91 -8.47
C LYS A 29 -11.78 -20.58 -9.34
N GLN A 30 -11.95 -20.57 -10.67
CA GLN A 30 -10.88 -20.26 -11.61
C GLN A 30 -10.51 -18.77 -11.56
N GLN A 31 -11.48 -17.85 -11.56
CA GLN A 31 -11.19 -16.42 -11.42
C GLN A 31 -10.43 -16.12 -10.10
N ILE A 32 -10.74 -16.81 -8.99
CA ILE A 32 -10.08 -16.60 -7.70
C ILE A 32 -8.61 -17.01 -7.78
N TRP A 33 -8.34 -18.22 -8.27
CA TRP A 33 -6.97 -18.73 -8.36
C TRP A 33 -6.14 -18.03 -9.43
N ILE A 34 -6.65 -17.93 -10.66
CA ILE A 34 -5.92 -17.29 -11.77
C ILE A 34 -5.73 -15.81 -11.45
N GLY A 35 -6.82 -15.13 -11.07
CA GLY A 35 -6.79 -13.72 -10.69
C GLY A 35 -5.84 -13.47 -9.53
N GLY A 36 -6.03 -14.16 -8.41
CA GLY A 36 -5.21 -13.95 -7.22
C GLY A 36 -3.74 -14.29 -7.41
N LEU A 37 -3.41 -15.38 -8.12
CA LEU A 37 -2.02 -15.74 -8.40
C LEU A 37 -1.36 -14.80 -9.40
N SER A 38 -2.13 -14.10 -10.26
CA SER A 38 -1.57 -13.14 -11.21
C SER A 38 -0.73 -12.05 -10.52
N GLY A 39 -1.18 -11.54 -9.37
CA GLY A 39 -0.43 -10.52 -8.62
C GLY A 39 0.87 -11.07 -8.03
N PHE A 40 0.86 -12.30 -7.51
CA PHE A 40 2.09 -12.97 -7.08
C PHE A 40 3.05 -13.17 -8.25
N THR A 41 2.57 -13.68 -9.39
CA THR A 41 3.38 -13.92 -10.58
C THR A 41 3.98 -12.63 -11.13
N TYR A 42 3.19 -11.55 -11.23
CA TYR A 42 3.67 -10.28 -11.73
C TYR A 42 4.78 -9.70 -10.84
N GLN A 43 4.57 -9.64 -9.53
CA GLN A 43 5.59 -9.17 -8.60
C GLN A 43 6.82 -10.10 -8.57
N SER A 44 6.65 -11.41 -8.73
CA SER A 44 7.78 -12.35 -8.82
C SER A 44 8.65 -12.11 -10.06
N VAL A 45 8.05 -11.68 -11.18
CA VAL A 45 8.82 -11.29 -12.37
C VAL A 45 9.67 -10.05 -12.07
N ILE A 46 9.12 -9.06 -11.36
CA ILE A 46 9.86 -7.87 -10.93
C ILE A 46 11.03 -8.27 -10.02
N GLU A 47 10.82 -9.12 -9.01
CA GLU A 47 11.89 -9.60 -8.13
C GLU A 47 13.02 -10.31 -8.89
N VAL A 48 12.65 -11.14 -9.88
CA VAL A 48 13.65 -11.82 -10.73
C VAL A 48 14.46 -10.80 -11.53
N LEU A 49 13.83 -9.76 -12.06
CA LEU A 49 14.51 -8.67 -12.77
C LEU A 49 15.41 -7.87 -11.83
N ASP A 50 14.95 -7.58 -10.61
CA ASP A 50 15.73 -6.90 -9.58
C ASP A 50 16.96 -7.72 -9.16
N GLY A 51 16.87 -9.06 -9.23
CA GLY A 51 17.99 -9.98 -9.08
C GLY A 51 19.16 -9.76 -10.06
N PHE A 52 18.91 -9.15 -11.21
CA PHE A 52 19.96 -8.76 -12.18
C PHE A 52 20.42 -7.31 -12.02
N SER A 53 19.84 -6.55 -11.09
CA SER A 53 20.21 -5.16 -10.81
C SER A 53 21.24 -5.06 -9.69
N GLU A 54 22.27 -4.24 -9.89
CA GLU A 54 23.26 -3.91 -8.85
C GLU A 54 22.67 -3.02 -7.73
N GLU A 55 21.57 -2.32 -8.00
CA GLU A 55 20.96 -1.37 -7.07
C GLU A 55 19.93 -2.01 -6.12
N TRP A 56 19.18 -3.01 -6.60
CA TRP A 56 18.03 -3.59 -5.88
C TRP A 56 18.34 -4.99 -5.33
N GLY A 57 18.61 -5.94 -6.23
CA GLY A 57 18.86 -7.34 -5.90
C GLY A 57 17.57 -8.13 -5.59
N PHE A 58 17.64 -9.46 -5.74
CA PHE A 58 16.52 -10.36 -5.46
C PHE A 58 16.30 -10.51 -3.95
N SER A 59 15.03 -10.55 -3.51
CA SER A 59 14.70 -10.67 -2.09
C SER A 59 13.65 -11.76 -1.81
N TRP A 60 14.07 -12.76 -1.03
CA TRP A 60 13.14 -13.78 -0.51
C TRP A 60 12.08 -13.19 0.41
N SER A 61 12.40 -12.10 1.12
CA SER A 61 11.43 -11.42 1.97
C SER A 61 10.34 -10.72 1.15
N ASP A 62 10.69 -10.21 -0.03
CA ASP A 62 9.73 -9.59 -0.94
C ASP A 62 8.89 -10.64 -1.68
N MET A 63 9.50 -11.77 -2.07
CA MET A 63 8.74 -12.95 -2.51
C MET A 63 7.72 -13.43 -1.47
N GLY A 64 8.10 -13.47 -0.19
CA GLY A 64 7.19 -13.79 0.90
C GLY A 64 6.07 -12.76 1.06
N ALA A 65 6.40 -11.46 0.96
CA ALA A 65 5.43 -10.38 0.98
C ALA A 65 4.42 -10.47 -0.19
N ASN A 66 4.89 -10.75 -1.40
CA ASN A 66 4.06 -10.99 -2.57
C ASN A 66 3.08 -12.15 -2.34
N ALA A 67 3.57 -13.25 -1.78
CA ALA A 67 2.75 -14.42 -1.46
C ALA A 67 1.66 -14.08 -0.42
N ILE A 68 1.98 -13.29 0.61
CA ILE A 68 1.01 -12.82 1.62
C ILE A 68 -0.09 -11.98 0.98
N GLY A 69 0.26 -11.04 0.10
CA GLY A 69 -0.72 -10.20 -0.61
C GLY A 69 -1.70 -11.01 -1.45
N SER A 70 -1.18 -11.94 -2.25
CA SER A 70 -2.00 -12.87 -3.05
C SER A 70 -2.86 -13.79 -2.17
N ALA A 71 -2.27 -14.37 -1.13
CA ALA A 71 -2.98 -15.25 -0.20
C ALA A 71 -4.10 -14.51 0.54
N LEU A 72 -3.90 -13.25 0.93
CA LEU A 72 -4.93 -12.43 1.57
C LEU A 72 -6.15 -12.24 0.67
N LEU A 73 -5.95 -12.05 -0.64
CA LEU A 73 -7.07 -11.98 -1.58
C LEU A 73 -7.78 -13.33 -1.69
N ILE A 74 -7.02 -14.38 -2.03
CA ILE A 74 -7.55 -15.71 -2.34
C ILE A 74 -8.30 -16.30 -1.15
N SER A 75 -7.71 -16.24 0.04
CA SER A 75 -8.31 -16.79 1.27
C SER A 75 -9.65 -16.14 1.58
N GLN A 76 -9.75 -14.82 1.49
CA GLN A 76 -11.00 -14.09 1.73
C GLN A 76 -12.08 -14.45 0.71
N GLU A 77 -11.74 -14.55 -0.57
CA GLU A 77 -12.70 -14.97 -1.60
C GLU A 77 -13.18 -16.40 -1.36
N LEU A 78 -12.28 -17.33 -1.05
CA LEU A 78 -12.66 -18.72 -0.79
C LEU A 78 -13.51 -18.86 0.47
N ALA A 79 -13.18 -18.12 1.54
CA ALA A 79 -13.83 -18.25 2.84
C ALA A 79 -15.15 -17.47 2.94
N TRP A 80 -15.25 -16.29 2.33
CA TRP A 80 -16.34 -15.34 2.59
C TRP A 80 -17.11 -14.89 1.34
N ASP A 81 -16.62 -15.22 0.14
CA ASP A 81 -17.19 -14.71 -1.12
C ASP A 81 -17.23 -13.17 -1.21
N GLU A 82 -16.45 -12.50 -0.37
CA GLU A 82 -16.27 -11.06 -0.35
C GLU A 82 -14.95 -10.69 0.33
N GLN A 83 -14.37 -9.56 -0.08
CA GLN A 83 -13.24 -8.94 0.64
C GLN A 83 -13.77 -8.22 1.88
N ARG A 84 -13.42 -8.70 3.07
CA ARG A 84 -13.79 -8.07 4.35
C ARG A 84 -12.67 -7.18 4.91
N ILE A 85 -11.43 -7.49 4.55
CA ILE A 85 -10.22 -6.72 4.83
C ILE A 85 -9.68 -6.27 3.47
N GLN A 86 -9.69 -4.96 3.23
CA GLN A 86 -9.22 -4.38 1.98
C GLN A 86 -7.91 -3.66 2.22
N LEU A 87 -6.89 -3.98 1.42
CA LEU A 87 -5.68 -3.19 1.43
C LEU A 87 -5.88 -1.90 0.64
N LYS A 88 -5.42 -0.79 1.21
CA LYS A 88 -5.51 0.54 0.63
C LYS A 88 -4.20 1.28 0.74
N PHE A 89 -4.09 2.34 -0.04
CA PHE A 89 -2.91 3.17 -0.15
C PHE A 89 -3.27 4.64 0.03
N SER A 90 -2.38 5.41 0.66
CA SER A 90 -2.41 6.87 0.60
C SER A 90 -1.00 7.40 0.42
N THR A 91 -0.92 8.56 -0.21
CA THR A 91 0.31 9.31 -0.36
C THR A 91 -0.01 10.78 -0.27
N HIS A 92 0.91 11.56 0.31
CA HIS A 92 0.81 13.00 0.43
C HIS A 92 2.03 13.69 -0.20
N PRO A 93 1.95 14.97 -0.57
CA PRO A 93 3.13 15.70 -0.99
C PRO A 93 4.15 15.79 0.17
N ALA A 94 5.33 15.21 -0.02
CA ALA A 94 6.43 15.34 0.94
C ALA A 94 7.31 16.56 0.61
N THR A 95 7.69 17.29 1.66
CA THR A 95 8.66 18.39 1.59
C THR A 95 9.91 18.00 2.38
N TYR A 96 11.06 18.35 1.83
CA TYR A 96 12.36 17.99 2.39
C TYR A 96 13.14 19.25 2.74
N PRO A 97 14.01 19.22 3.77
CA PRO A 97 14.87 20.34 4.09
C PRO A 97 15.71 20.75 2.88
N GLU A 98 15.77 22.05 2.61
CA GLU A 98 16.53 22.60 1.48
C GLU A 98 18.02 22.18 1.53
N GLY A 99 18.63 22.08 0.34
CA GLY A 99 20.01 21.65 0.17
C GLY A 99 20.13 20.14 -0.09
N ILE A 100 21.17 19.53 0.48
CA ILE A 100 21.61 18.16 0.14
C ILE A 100 20.49 17.10 0.30
N LEU A 101 19.61 17.26 1.30
CA LEU A 101 18.52 16.30 1.54
C LEU A 101 17.40 16.41 0.49
N ASP A 102 17.04 17.62 0.06
CA ASP A 102 16.09 17.79 -1.04
C ASP A 102 16.69 17.29 -2.36
N ASP A 103 17.97 17.56 -2.63
CA ASP A 103 18.66 17.02 -3.82
C ASP A 103 18.67 15.48 -3.80
N LYS A 104 18.97 14.88 -2.64
CA LYS A 104 18.92 13.43 -2.45
C LYS A 104 17.51 12.88 -2.65
N ALA A 105 16.49 13.52 -2.08
CA ALA A 105 15.10 13.10 -2.24
C ALA A 105 14.64 13.20 -3.70
N ARG A 106 15.02 14.27 -4.42
CA ARG A 106 14.75 14.41 -5.85
C ARG A 106 15.45 13.34 -6.68
N GLN A 107 16.69 12.97 -6.33
CA GLN A 107 17.42 11.89 -6.98
C GLN A 107 16.74 10.53 -6.78
N LEU A 108 16.35 10.22 -5.55
CA LEU A 108 15.74 8.92 -5.20
C LEU A 108 14.30 8.79 -5.70
N PHE A 109 13.49 9.80 -5.46
CA PHE A 109 12.03 9.72 -5.61
C PHE A 109 11.51 10.43 -6.86
N GLY A 110 12.36 11.22 -7.52
CA GLY A 110 11.98 12.07 -8.63
C GLY A 110 11.33 13.39 -8.20
N GLN A 111 10.98 14.21 -9.19
CA GLN A 111 10.44 15.55 -8.98
C GLN A 111 8.92 15.62 -9.21
N SER A 112 8.36 14.70 -9.99
CA SER A 112 6.93 14.70 -10.29
C SER A 112 6.12 13.99 -9.19
N PHE A 113 4.88 14.43 -8.99
CA PHE A 113 3.98 13.80 -8.02
C PHE A 113 3.78 12.30 -8.27
N PRO A 114 3.56 11.80 -9.51
CA PRO A 114 3.43 10.36 -9.75
C PRO A 114 4.70 9.57 -9.41
N ALA A 115 5.88 10.13 -9.69
CA ALA A 115 7.14 9.47 -9.34
C ALA A 115 7.29 9.36 -7.81
N ARG A 116 7.02 10.44 -7.08
CA ARG A 116 7.07 10.44 -5.61
C ARG A 116 6.00 9.55 -4.99
N ALA A 117 4.77 9.57 -5.51
CA ALA A 117 3.70 8.69 -5.06
C ALA A 117 4.12 7.20 -5.10
N LEU A 118 4.91 6.79 -6.09
CA LEU A 118 5.37 5.41 -6.23
C LEU A 118 6.67 5.11 -5.47
N LYS A 119 7.59 6.06 -5.38
CA LYS A 119 8.96 5.82 -4.88
C LYS A 119 9.24 6.37 -3.49
N ASP A 120 8.53 7.41 -3.07
CA ASP A 120 8.78 8.11 -1.82
C ASP A 120 8.13 7.40 -0.63
N TYR A 121 8.86 6.47 -0.02
CA TYR A 121 8.35 5.76 1.15
C TYR A 121 8.09 6.64 2.38
N ASN A 122 8.63 7.87 2.44
CA ASN A 122 8.32 8.81 3.52
C ASN A 122 6.91 9.38 3.38
N ALA A 123 6.39 9.43 2.15
CA ALA A 123 5.07 9.94 1.83
C ALA A 123 3.98 8.87 1.83
N GLN A 124 4.35 7.59 1.84
CA GLN A 124 3.44 6.46 1.62
C GLN A 124 2.88 5.90 2.92
N THR A 125 1.60 5.52 2.89
CA THR A 125 0.98 4.72 3.95
C THR A 125 0.16 3.60 3.34
N TYR A 126 0.40 2.39 3.84
CA TYR A 126 -0.36 1.19 3.48
C TYR A 126 -1.34 0.85 4.60
N TRP A 127 -2.57 0.55 4.22
CA TRP A 127 -3.68 0.38 5.16
C TRP A 127 -4.33 -0.98 5.00
N ALA A 128 -4.66 -1.62 6.12
CA ALA A 128 -5.64 -2.70 6.17
C ALA A 128 -6.97 -2.13 6.69
N SER A 129 -7.94 -2.00 5.80
CA SER A 129 -9.26 -1.45 6.07
C SER A 129 -10.29 -2.56 6.28
N VAL A 130 -10.81 -2.68 7.50
CA VAL A 130 -11.68 -3.76 7.96
C VAL A 130 -13.13 -3.31 7.94
N ASN A 131 -13.99 -4.03 7.20
CA ASN A 131 -15.42 -3.75 7.14
C ASN A 131 -16.17 -4.40 8.30
N LEU A 132 -16.61 -3.58 9.26
CA LEU A 132 -17.25 -4.04 10.49
C LEU A 132 -18.58 -4.76 10.20
N TYR A 133 -19.37 -4.25 9.25
CA TYR A 133 -20.65 -4.84 8.87
C TYR A 133 -20.49 -6.23 8.25
N SER A 134 -19.46 -6.46 7.43
CA SER A 134 -19.20 -7.76 6.80
C SER A 134 -18.83 -8.84 7.82
N PHE A 135 -18.23 -8.47 8.96
CA PHE A 135 -17.96 -9.41 10.07
C PHE A 135 -19.18 -9.65 10.97
N ASN A 136 -20.04 -8.65 11.17
CA ASN A 136 -21.28 -8.79 11.92
C ASN A 136 -22.46 -8.13 11.19
N LYS A 137 -23.19 -8.90 10.37
CA LYS A 137 -24.28 -8.40 9.53
C LYS A 137 -25.52 -7.92 10.32
N ASN A 138 -25.60 -8.22 11.62
CA ASN A 138 -26.67 -7.83 12.53
C ASN A 138 -26.39 -6.50 13.26
N THR A 139 -25.26 -5.84 12.98
CA THR A 139 -24.92 -4.54 13.56
C THR A 139 -25.78 -3.41 12.99
N TRP A 140 -25.94 -2.33 13.78
CA TRP A 140 -26.57 -1.08 13.35
C TRP A 140 -25.63 -0.19 12.52
N LEU A 141 -24.33 -0.53 12.46
CA LEU A 141 -23.33 0.27 11.76
C LEU A 141 -23.60 0.32 10.24
N PRO A 142 -23.31 1.44 9.57
CA PRO A 142 -23.44 1.55 8.12
C PRO A 142 -22.57 0.53 7.38
N ARG A 143 -23.08 -0.04 6.27
CA ARG A 143 -22.37 -1.06 5.48
C ARG A 143 -21.03 -0.60 4.93
N TRP A 144 -20.87 0.70 4.72
CA TRP A 144 -19.66 1.30 4.16
C TRP A 144 -18.64 1.69 5.24
N LEU A 145 -18.98 1.62 6.53
CA LEU A 145 -18.09 2.03 7.60
C LEU A 145 -17.02 0.97 7.86
N ASN A 146 -15.77 1.38 7.76
CA ASN A 146 -14.60 0.59 8.07
C ASN A 146 -13.77 1.21 9.19
N ILE A 147 -12.94 0.38 9.81
CA ILE A 147 -11.79 0.81 10.63
C ILE A 147 -10.53 0.36 9.92
N ALA A 148 -9.57 1.27 9.75
CA ALA A 148 -8.31 1.01 9.09
C ALA A 148 -7.14 1.13 10.06
N VAL A 149 -6.23 0.17 9.96
CA VAL A 149 -4.90 0.23 10.58
C VAL A 149 -3.87 0.50 9.48
N GLY A 150 -3.00 1.48 9.71
CA GLY A 150 -2.02 1.93 8.72
C GLY A 150 -0.59 1.72 9.16
N TYR A 151 0.29 1.59 8.18
CA TYR A 151 1.74 1.53 8.35
C TYR A 151 2.43 2.47 7.37
N GLY A 152 3.19 3.41 7.91
CA GLY A 152 4.01 4.37 7.17
C GLY A 152 5.41 4.46 7.77
N ALA A 153 6.23 5.33 7.20
CA ALA A 153 7.54 5.63 7.75
C ALA A 153 7.97 7.05 7.37
N ASP A 154 9.00 7.54 8.05
CA ASP A 154 9.56 8.87 7.86
C ASP A 154 11.09 8.84 8.06
N GLY A 155 11.79 9.85 7.55
CA GLY A 155 13.22 10.04 7.73
C GLY A 155 14.11 9.05 6.98
N MET A 156 13.69 8.52 5.84
CA MET A 156 14.46 7.60 5.00
C MET A 156 15.09 8.33 3.80
N TYR A 157 16.42 8.43 3.80
CA TYR A 157 17.22 9.07 2.73
C TYR A 157 18.21 8.10 2.06
N GLY A 158 18.18 6.83 2.46
CA GLY A 158 18.96 5.75 1.86
C GLY A 158 18.27 4.39 2.01
N GLY A 159 18.79 3.37 1.32
CA GLY A 159 18.18 2.03 1.30
C GLY A 159 18.16 1.37 2.68
N ARG A 160 19.31 1.32 3.36
CA ARG A 160 19.47 0.63 4.66
C ARG A 160 19.60 1.58 5.86
N ASP A 161 20.38 2.63 5.71
CA ASP A 161 20.58 3.70 6.68
C ASP A 161 20.50 5.06 5.96
N ASN A 162 20.83 6.15 6.67
CA ASN A 162 20.88 7.50 6.11
C ASN A 162 22.32 7.91 5.81
N THR A 163 23.12 6.99 5.26
CA THR A 163 24.46 7.25 4.74
C THR A 163 24.53 6.93 3.26
N TRP A 164 25.30 7.70 2.49
CA TRP A 164 25.56 7.40 1.09
C TRP A 164 26.86 8.06 0.62
N THR A 165 27.37 7.56 -0.50
CA THR A 165 28.47 8.18 -1.25
C THR A 165 27.92 8.70 -2.56
N ASP A 166 28.24 9.94 -2.95
CA ASP A 166 27.86 10.47 -4.26
C ASP A 166 28.80 10.00 -5.39
N ALA A 167 28.48 10.40 -6.62
CA ALA A 167 29.27 10.05 -7.80
C ALA A 167 30.70 10.62 -7.79
N HIS A 168 30.99 11.60 -6.93
CA HIS A 168 32.32 12.20 -6.76
C HIS A 168 33.11 11.55 -5.61
N GLY A 169 32.56 10.52 -4.97
CA GLY A 169 33.20 9.83 -3.86
C GLY A 169 33.03 10.55 -2.52
N VAL A 170 32.20 11.59 -2.44
CA VAL A 170 31.94 12.31 -1.18
C VAL A 170 30.96 11.50 -0.34
N LYS A 171 31.34 11.24 0.91
CA LYS A 171 30.51 10.53 1.88
C LYS A 171 29.63 11.51 2.65
N TYR A 172 28.35 11.21 2.73
CA TYR A 172 27.36 11.93 3.52
C TYR A 172 26.87 11.02 4.64
N ASP A 173 26.92 11.53 5.87
CA ASP A 173 26.41 10.84 7.05
C ASP A 173 25.29 11.65 7.70
N TYR A 174 24.06 11.17 7.50
CA TYR A 174 22.85 11.70 8.12
C TYR A 174 22.21 10.66 9.05
N SER A 175 23.01 9.74 9.61
CA SER A 175 22.53 8.72 10.56
C SER A 175 21.89 9.31 11.82
N GLY A 176 22.18 10.58 12.14
CA GLY A 176 21.50 11.33 13.20
C GLY A 176 20.02 11.62 12.93
N ILE A 177 19.56 11.52 11.68
CA ILE A 177 18.13 11.58 11.35
C ILE A 177 17.51 10.20 11.60
N PRO A 178 16.60 10.06 12.59
CA PRO A 178 16.01 8.77 12.88
C PRO A 178 15.09 8.33 11.75
N ARG A 179 15.21 7.05 11.34
CA ARG A 179 14.24 6.39 10.47
C ARG A 179 13.08 5.91 11.33
N ILE A 180 11.92 6.54 11.17
CA ILE A 180 10.77 6.36 12.05
C ILE A 180 9.75 5.45 11.38
N ARG A 181 9.20 4.49 12.12
CA ARG A 181 8.01 3.73 11.70
C ARG A 181 6.77 4.38 12.29
N GLN A 182 5.72 4.47 11.51
CA GLN A 182 4.46 5.09 11.92
C GLN A 182 3.35 4.06 11.82
N PHE A 183 2.54 3.97 12.88
CA PHE A 183 1.39 3.10 12.95
C PHE A 183 0.15 3.95 13.14
N TYR A 184 -0.89 3.67 12.37
CA TYR A 184 -2.07 4.52 12.29
C TYR A 184 -3.34 3.76 12.65
N LEU A 185 -4.30 4.45 13.25
CA LEU A 185 -5.68 4.00 13.42
C LEU A 185 -6.64 5.09 12.92
N SER A 186 -7.53 4.75 12.01
CA SER A 186 -8.39 5.69 11.31
C SER A 186 -9.73 5.06 10.93
N PRO A 187 -10.87 5.77 11.01
CA PRO A 187 -12.07 5.33 10.33
C PRO A 187 -11.89 5.42 8.82
N ASP A 188 -12.62 4.61 8.07
CA ASP A 188 -12.50 4.54 6.63
C ASP A 188 -13.83 4.24 5.94
N ILE A 189 -13.90 4.50 4.64
CA ILE A 189 -15.10 4.25 3.82
C ILE A 189 -14.81 3.14 2.82
N ASP A 190 -15.62 2.09 2.84
CA ASP A 190 -15.68 1.09 1.77
C ASP A 190 -16.62 1.56 0.66
N PHE A 191 -16.04 2.20 -0.36
CA PHE A 191 -16.77 2.68 -1.53
C PHE A 191 -17.50 1.56 -2.27
N THR A 192 -17.00 0.32 -2.22
CA THR A 192 -17.63 -0.82 -2.90
C THR A 192 -18.98 -1.21 -2.31
N LYS A 193 -19.27 -0.78 -1.07
CA LYS A 193 -20.55 -1.01 -0.38
C LYS A 193 -21.60 0.08 -0.70
N ILE A 194 -21.20 1.17 -1.37
CA ILE A 194 -22.11 2.23 -1.81
C ILE A 194 -22.87 1.75 -3.05
N ARG A 195 -24.21 1.72 -2.95
CA ARG A 195 -25.07 1.22 -4.03
C ARG A 195 -25.20 2.26 -5.14
N SER A 196 -24.98 1.84 -6.39
CA SER A 196 -25.25 2.64 -7.58
C SER A 196 -25.84 1.80 -8.71
N ARG A 197 -26.80 2.39 -9.45
CA ARG A 197 -27.41 1.75 -10.63
C ARG A 197 -26.51 1.83 -11.87
N LYS A 198 -25.59 2.79 -11.92
CA LYS A 198 -24.73 3.01 -13.10
C LYS A 198 -23.49 2.11 -13.03
N LYS A 199 -23.24 1.32 -14.08
CA LYS A 199 -22.08 0.40 -14.16
C LYS A 199 -20.75 1.14 -13.99
N GLY A 200 -20.56 2.27 -14.68
CA GLY A 200 -19.34 3.08 -14.59
C GLY A 200 -19.06 3.61 -13.17
N ILE A 201 -20.09 4.01 -12.42
CA ILE A 201 -19.93 4.46 -11.03
C ILE A 201 -19.46 3.32 -10.12
N ARG A 202 -19.93 2.08 -10.35
CA ARG A 202 -19.46 0.92 -9.58
C ARG A 202 -17.99 0.60 -9.85
N VAL A 203 -17.55 0.73 -11.09
CA VAL A 203 -16.12 0.59 -11.45
C VAL A 203 -15.31 1.71 -10.80
N LEU A 204 -15.77 2.96 -10.88
CA LEU A 204 -15.14 4.09 -10.19
C LEU A 204 -15.01 3.84 -8.69
N PHE A 205 -16.06 3.35 -8.03
CA PHE A 205 -16.00 3.01 -6.61
C PHE A 205 -15.03 1.87 -6.31
N GLN A 206 -14.85 0.89 -7.20
CA GLN A 206 -13.80 -0.11 -7.02
C GLN A 206 -12.41 0.54 -7.04
N VAL A 207 -12.12 1.37 -8.05
CA VAL A 207 -10.83 2.09 -8.20
C VAL A 207 -10.58 3.04 -7.02
N LEU A 208 -11.57 3.86 -6.64
CA LEU A 208 -11.44 4.76 -5.49
C LEU A 208 -11.22 4.00 -4.19
N ASN A 209 -11.72 2.76 -4.05
CA ASN A 209 -11.52 1.99 -2.84
C ASN A 209 -10.09 1.47 -2.66
N MET A 210 -9.22 1.62 -3.64
CA MET A 210 -7.78 1.43 -3.46
C MET A 210 -7.17 2.53 -2.59
N MET A 211 -7.76 3.72 -2.63
CA MET A 211 -7.26 4.88 -1.91
C MET A 211 -7.91 4.93 -0.54
N LYS A 212 -7.12 5.21 0.50
CA LYS A 212 -7.65 5.45 1.85
C LYS A 212 -8.60 6.64 1.81
N PHE A 213 -9.77 6.52 2.44
CA PHE A 213 -10.67 7.66 2.52
C PHE A 213 -10.10 8.72 3.46
N PRO A 214 -10.22 9.97 3.04
CA PRO A 214 -10.11 11.13 3.85
C PRO A 214 -10.62 11.15 5.32
N ALA A 215 -9.82 10.84 6.37
CA ALA A 215 -10.34 10.85 7.77
C ALA A 215 -9.38 11.26 8.91
N PRO A 216 -9.91 11.65 10.10
CA PRO A 216 -9.11 11.83 11.32
C PRO A 216 -8.34 10.56 11.69
N THR A 217 -7.10 10.70 12.15
CA THR A 217 -6.21 9.55 12.34
C THR A 217 -5.34 9.73 13.57
N LEU A 218 -5.24 8.66 14.36
CA LEU A 218 -4.29 8.54 15.45
C LEU A 218 -3.00 7.90 14.90
N GLU A 219 -1.86 8.56 15.09
CA GLU A 219 -0.52 8.04 14.80
C GLU A 219 0.21 7.72 16.09
N ILE A 220 0.84 6.55 16.14
CA ILE A 220 1.86 6.20 17.12
C ILE A 220 3.11 5.83 16.35
N ASN A 221 4.25 6.42 16.70
CA ASN A 221 5.50 6.16 15.99
C ASN A 221 6.53 5.43 16.85
N SER A 222 7.58 4.92 16.20
CA SER A 222 8.63 4.13 16.86
C SER A 222 9.46 4.90 17.89
N LEU A 223 9.31 6.23 17.99
CA LEU A 223 9.91 7.06 19.05
C LEU A 223 8.97 7.23 20.26
N GLY A 224 7.82 6.55 20.28
CA GLY A 224 6.83 6.66 21.34
C GLY A 224 5.98 7.94 21.27
N LYS A 225 6.09 8.73 20.19
CA LYS A 225 5.26 9.93 20.03
C LYS A 225 3.88 9.53 19.52
N VAL A 226 2.88 10.18 20.09
CA VAL A 226 1.48 10.08 19.67
C VAL A 226 1.09 11.38 19.00
N LYS A 227 0.48 11.32 17.82
CA LYS A 227 -0.05 12.48 17.10
C LYS A 227 -1.50 12.21 16.71
N LEU A 228 -2.34 13.24 16.84
CA LEU A 228 -3.70 13.21 16.31
C LEU A 228 -3.76 14.11 15.09
N HIS A 229 -4.08 13.53 13.95
CA HIS A 229 -4.32 14.23 12.71
C HIS A 229 -5.81 14.48 12.56
N ALA A 230 -6.22 15.74 12.43
CA ALA A 230 -7.62 16.08 12.17
C ALA A 230 -8.11 15.47 10.85
N ILE A 231 -7.23 15.41 9.86
CA ILE A 231 -7.40 14.88 8.51
C ILE A 231 -6.05 14.28 8.14
N TYR A 232 -6.00 13.00 7.73
CA TYR A 232 -4.74 12.34 7.35
C TYR A 232 -4.83 11.56 6.04
N PHE A 233 -4.43 12.22 4.97
CA PHE A 233 -4.36 11.75 3.59
C PHE A 233 -3.91 12.93 2.71
#